data_AF-A0A7V9KSA4-F1
#
_entry.id   AF-A0A7V9KSA4-F1
#
_cell.length_a   1.000
_cell.length_b   1.000
_cell.length_c   1.000
_cell.angle_alpha   90.00
_cell.angle_beta   90.00
_cell.angle_gamma   90.00
#
_symmetry.space_group_name_H-M   'P 1'
#
loop_
_entity.id
_entity.type
_entity.pdbx_description
1 polymer ?
#
loop_
_entity_poly.entity_id
_entity_poly.type
_entity_poly.pdbx_seq_one_letter_code
_entity_poly.pdbx_strand_id
1 'polypeptide(L)'
;MTRFDHDVIVIGSGFGGSVSALRLTEKGYNVGVLEAGARFTDETLPKTSFDLRKFLFAPRFGCYGIQRIDMLRDCLILSGAGVGGGSLVYANTLYEPLGPFYADPQWAHITDWRDELAPHFDQAKRMLGVVTYPGFTPSDDVMQQVADELGVADTFGPTPVGVFFGEPGEPADDPYFGGAGPRRHGCVECGECMTGCRRNAKNTLVKNYLYLAEQAGAHVYPLTTVTGVHPLRDGGYSVRTRRTDGLRRRGETWTASQVVLAASALGTQRLLHRMRDAGTLPHVSQRLGILTRTNSESLLGAIAKGPSVDYSRGVAITSSFHPDEHTHIEPVRYGRGSNLMALLQTVLTDGDGPAPRWRTWLRELWVQRSDVHRVFDMRHWSERTVIALVMQALDNSITTYTRRSPWSGRRRLTSRQGHGAPNPTWIPQAHDVVRRMARIIGGTPASNVGEPFNVPMTAHFIGGATIGDSPRTGVIDAYQRLYGHPGLHVVDGSAISANLGVNPSLTITAQAERAMSLWPNRGEADPRPPLGRPYRRIAAVEPKNPVVPVDAPAALRLPT
;
A
#
# COMPACT_ATOMS: atom_id res chain seq x y z
N MET A 1 2.57 16.52 -35.79
CA MET A 1 2.28 15.89 -34.48
C MET A 1 3.56 15.85 -33.69
N THR A 2 3.57 16.42 -32.48
CA THR A 2 4.70 16.31 -31.55
C THR A 2 4.91 14.83 -31.23
N ARG A 3 6.07 14.28 -31.59
CA ARG A 3 6.40 12.88 -31.30
C ARG A 3 6.85 12.80 -29.84
N PHE A 4 5.98 12.27 -28.99
CA PHE A 4 6.32 11.97 -27.59
C PHE A 4 7.14 10.67 -27.50
N ASP A 5 7.93 10.52 -26.43
CA ASP A 5 8.66 9.28 -26.16
C ASP A 5 7.68 8.13 -25.83
N HIS A 6 6.59 8.45 -25.10
CA HIS A 6 5.47 7.57 -24.83
C HIS A 6 4.15 8.33 -25.00
N ASP A 7 3.05 7.65 -25.34
CA ASP A 7 1.74 8.29 -25.28
C ASP A 7 1.38 8.59 -23.81
N VAL A 8 1.65 7.65 -22.91
CA VAL A 8 1.42 7.78 -21.46
C VAL A 8 2.66 7.38 -20.66
N ILE A 9 3.06 8.23 -19.71
CA ILE A 9 4.05 7.87 -18.68
C ILE A 9 3.34 7.60 -17.35
N VAL A 10 3.56 6.42 -16.78
CA VAL A 10 3.12 6.05 -15.43
C VAL A 10 4.31 6.19 -14.47
N ILE A 11 4.14 6.94 -13.39
CA ILE A 11 5.19 7.19 -12.39
C ILE A 11 4.93 6.29 -11.20
N GLY A 12 5.72 5.22 -11.06
CA GLY A 12 5.58 4.18 -10.06
C GLY A 12 4.85 2.94 -10.57
N SER A 13 5.31 1.78 -10.12
CA SER A 13 4.85 0.46 -10.58
C SER A 13 4.07 -0.34 -9.52
N GLY A 14 3.51 0.35 -8.51
CA GLY A 14 2.61 -0.25 -7.52
C GLY A 14 1.21 -0.53 -8.07
N PHE A 15 0.24 -0.84 -7.20
CA PHE A 15 -1.11 -1.30 -7.60
C PHE A 15 -1.75 -0.43 -8.70
N GLY A 16 -1.99 0.85 -8.42
CA GLY A 16 -2.58 1.76 -9.41
C GLY A 16 -1.75 1.96 -10.68
N GLY A 17 -0.42 1.93 -10.55
CA GLY A 17 0.49 2.08 -11.68
C GLY A 17 0.47 0.87 -12.61
N SER A 18 0.47 -0.35 -12.05
CA SER A 18 0.40 -1.59 -12.82
C SER A 18 -0.95 -1.79 -13.51
N VAL A 19 -2.06 -1.44 -12.86
CA VAL A 19 -3.39 -1.44 -13.47
C VAL A 19 -3.42 -0.45 -14.63
N SER A 20 -2.94 0.78 -14.41
CA SER A 20 -2.87 1.78 -15.47
C SER A 20 -2.00 1.32 -16.64
N ALA A 21 -0.86 0.69 -16.36
CA ALA A 21 0.01 0.16 -17.40
C ALA A 21 -0.69 -0.89 -18.26
N LEU A 22 -1.34 -1.89 -17.65
CA LEU A 22 -2.06 -2.92 -18.39
C LEU A 22 -3.21 -2.32 -19.20
N ARG A 23 -4.14 -1.63 -18.52
CA ARG A 23 -5.38 -1.17 -19.16
C ARG A 23 -5.14 -0.15 -20.26
N LEU A 24 -4.14 0.73 -20.12
CA LEU A 24 -3.82 1.68 -21.18
C LEU A 24 -3.10 1.03 -22.36
N THR A 25 -2.26 0.01 -22.13
CA THR A 25 -1.70 -0.81 -23.21
C THR A 25 -2.79 -1.57 -23.97
N GLU A 26 -3.75 -2.18 -23.28
CA GLU A 26 -4.92 -2.84 -23.89
C GLU A 26 -5.75 -1.85 -24.75
N LYS A 27 -5.82 -0.58 -24.33
CA LYS A 27 -6.47 0.53 -25.07
C LYS A 27 -5.65 1.06 -26.25
N GLY A 28 -4.48 0.47 -26.52
CA GLY A 28 -3.62 0.76 -27.66
C GLY A 28 -2.64 1.91 -27.44
N TYR A 29 -2.44 2.38 -26.21
CA TYR A 29 -1.44 3.41 -25.91
C TYR A 29 -0.03 2.83 -25.82
N ASN A 30 0.96 3.60 -26.28
CA ASN A 30 2.36 3.34 -25.93
C ASN A 30 2.61 3.81 -24.48
N VAL A 31 2.95 2.88 -23.58
CA VAL A 31 3.07 3.13 -22.14
C VAL A 31 4.49 2.92 -21.62
N GLY A 32 5.04 3.93 -20.95
CA GLY A 32 6.29 3.84 -20.20
C GLY A 32 6.06 3.94 -18.69
N VAL A 33 6.61 3.01 -17.90
CA VAL A 33 6.49 2.98 -16.43
C VAL A 33 7.84 3.31 -15.79
N LEU A 34 7.92 4.42 -15.06
CA LEU A 34 9.15 4.86 -14.39
C LEU A 34 9.13 4.43 -12.92
N GLU A 35 10.00 3.50 -12.52
CA GLU A 35 10.07 2.97 -11.16
C GLU A 35 11.36 3.38 -10.46
N ALA A 36 11.24 3.96 -9.27
CA ALA A 36 12.40 4.40 -8.50
C ALA A 36 13.23 3.23 -7.95
N GLY A 37 12.62 2.11 -7.59
CA GLY A 37 13.30 0.93 -7.07
C GLY A 37 13.86 -0.01 -8.14
N ALA A 38 14.56 -1.05 -7.69
CA ALA A 38 15.14 -2.07 -8.54
C ALA A 38 14.08 -3.09 -9.00
N ARG A 39 14.40 -3.85 -10.06
CA ARG A 39 13.66 -5.07 -10.40
C ARG A 39 14.25 -6.25 -9.63
N PHE A 40 13.38 -7.12 -9.12
CA PHE A 40 13.75 -8.35 -8.44
C PHE A 40 13.14 -9.54 -9.15
N THR A 41 13.94 -10.58 -9.37
CA THR A 41 13.49 -11.96 -9.58
C THR A 41 13.33 -12.66 -8.23
N ASP A 42 12.67 -13.83 -8.22
CA ASP A 42 12.47 -14.63 -7.00
C ASP A 42 13.80 -15.04 -6.34
N GLU A 43 14.89 -15.22 -7.10
CA GLU A 43 16.23 -15.55 -6.60
C GLU A 43 16.95 -14.34 -6.01
N THR A 44 16.68 -13.14 -6.52
CA THR A 44 17.37 -11.90 -6.13
C THR A 44 16.71 -11.19 -4.96
N LEU A 45 15.46 -11.51 -4.63
CA LEU A 45 14.79 -11.06 -3.40
C LEU A 45 15.61 -11.44 -2.15
N PRO A 46 15.54 -10.61 -1.08
CA PRO A 46 16.34 -10.85 0.13
C PRO A 46 15.95 -12.17 0.78
N LYS A 47 16.95 -12.98 1.17
CA LYS A 47 16.69 -14.25 1.88
C LYS A 47 16.08 -14.03 3.26
N THR A 48 16.52 -12.98 3.95
CA THR A 48 16.03 -12.54 5.24
C THR A 48 16.14 -11.01 5.34
N SER A 49 15.52 -10.43 6.36
CA SER A 49 15.65 -9.00 6.65
C SER A 49 17.10 -8.53 6.91
N PHE A 50 18.05 -9.43 7.20
CA PHE A 50 19.47 -9.08 7.41
C PHE A 50 20.25 -8.82 6.10
N ASP A 51 19.72 -9.18 4.92
CA ASP A 51 20.30 -8.77 3.64
C ASP A 51 19.99 -7.29 3.38
N LEU A 52 20.58 -6.39 4.19
CA LEU A 52 20.20 -4.98 4.30
C LEU A 52 20.17 -4.26 2.94
N ARG A 53 21.10 -4.59 2.03
CA ARG A 53 21.19 -3.94 0.71
C ARG A 53 20.00 -4.28 -0.19
N LYS A 54 19.41 -5.46 0.00
CA LYS A 54 18.25 -5.97 -0.77
C LYS A 54 16.94 -5.91 0.00
N PHE A 55 16.99 -5.75 1.32
CA PHE A 55 15.82 -5.53 2.14
C PHE A 55 15.49 -4.05 2.27
N LEU A 56 16.43 -3.18 2.65
CA LEU A 56 16.14 -1.76 2.86
C LEU A 56 16.30 -0.92 1.59
N PHE A 57 15.35 -0.02 1.34
CA PHE A 57 15.43 1.02 0.32
C PHE A 57 16.01 2.30 0.92
N ALA A 58 17.33 2.46 0.81
CA ALA A 58 18.02 3.68 1.21
C ALA A 58 19.15 4.00 0.21
N PRO A 59 18.82 4.53 -0.99
CA PRO A 59 19.78 4.70 -2.08
C PRO A 59 21.03 5.52 -1.73
N ARG A 60 20.90 6.47 -0.78
CA ARG A 60 22.04 7.27 -0.28
C ARG A 60 23.11 6.44 0.42
N PHE A 61 22.75 5.26 0.92
CA PHE A 61 23.62 4.32 1.60
C PHE A 61 23.86 3.05 0.76
N GLY A 62 23.58 3.10 -0.56
CA GLY A 62 23.78 1.97 -1.46
C GLY A 62 22.82 0.79 -1.23
N CYS A 63 21.70 1.01 -0.53
CA CYS A 63 20.67 0.01 -0.31
C CYS A 63 19.49 0.28 -1.27
N TYR A 64 19.11 -0.72 -2.06
CA TYR A 64 18.09 -0.61 -3.11
C TYR A 64 16.98 -1.63 -2.94
N GLY A 65 16.80 -2.11 -1.71
CA GLY A 65 15.88 -3.16 -1.34
C GLY A 65 14.40 -2.81 -1.45
N ILE A 66 13.57 -3.77 -1.05
CA ILE A 66 12.12 -3.70 -1.24
C ILE A 66 11.37 -2.91 -0.15
N GLN A 67 11.92 -2.79 1.05
CA GLN A 67 11.32 -2.14 2.21
C GLN A 67 11.81 -0.70 2.35
N ARG A 68 10.90 0.26 2.20
CA ARG A 68 11.14 1.67 2.49
C ARG A 68 10.54 2.03 3.84
N ILE A 69 11.28 2.80 4.63
CA ILE A 69 10.86 3.33 5.92
C ILE A 69 11.04 4.85 5.88
N ASP A 70 9.94 5.59 6.00
CA ASP A 70 9.92 7.04 5.91
C ASP A 70 9.36 7.63 7.22
N MET A 71 10.03 8.68 7.73
CA MET A 71 9.56 9.41 8.91
C MET A 71 8.84 10.71 8.48
N LEU A 72 7.60 10.89 8.95
CA LEU A 72 6.92 12.18 9.02
C LEU A 72 6.93 12.68 10.47
N ARG A 73 6.40 13.88 10.73
CA ARG A 73 6.41 14.43 12.09
C ARG A 73 5.61 13.57 13.07
N ASP A 74 4.46 13.07 12.61
CA ASP A 74 3.46 12.44 13.46
C ASP A 74 3.31 10.93 13.19
N CYS A 75 4.10 10.33 12.28
CA CYS A 75 4.05 8.89 12.03
C CYS A 75 5.31 8.36 11.33
N LEU A 76 5.57 7.06 11.54
CA LEU A 76 6.54 6.27 10.79
C LEU A 76 5.79 5.43 9.74
N ILE A 77 6.24 5.49 8.48
CA ILE A 77 5.53 4.88 7.34
C ILE A 77 6.37 3.77 6.74
N LEU A 78 5.77 2.58 6.63
CA LEU A 78 6.33 1.42 5.95
C LEU A 78 5.73 1.32 4.55
N SER A 79 6.57 1.16 3.52
CA SER A 79 6.11 1.07 2.13
C SER A 79 7.05 0.25 1.26
N GLY A 80 6.57 -0.20 0.10
CA GLY A 80 7.39 -0.94 -0.87
C GLY A 80 8.16 -0.03 -1.84
N ALA A 81 9.31 -0.50 -2.30
CA ALA A 81 10.09 0.11 -3.38
C ALA A 81 10.62 -0.98 -4.33
N GLY A 82 10.49 -0.76 -5.63
CA GLY A 82 10.89 -1.77 -6.62
C GLY A 82 9.81 -1.97 -7.67
N VAL A 83 10.16 -2.70 -8.72
CA VAL A 83 9.20 -3.03 -9.79
C VAL A 83 8.10 -3.92 -9.20
N GLY A 84 6.87 -3.41 -9.15
CA GLY A 84 5.74 -4.00 -8.42
C GLY A 84 5.39 -3.31 -7.09
N GLY A 85 6.17 -2.30 -6.68
CA GLY A 85 5.90 -1.44 -5.52
C GLY A 85 5.56 -2.18 -4.23
N GLY A 86 4.48 -1.76 -3.57
CA GLY A 86 4.02 -2.32 -2.30
C GLY A 86 3.73 -3.83 -2.33
N SER A 87 3.38 -4.40 -3.49
CA SER A 87 3.09 -5.83 -3.61
C SER A 87 4.30 -6.73 -3.27
N LEU A 88 5.52 -6.21 -3.38
CA LEU A 88 6.73 -6.94 -3.02
C LEU A 88 6.81 -7.21 -1.50
N VAL A 89 6.34 -6.26 -0.67
CA VAL A 89 6.50 -6.29 0.80
C VAL A 89 5.20 -6.39 1.60
N TYR A 90 4.04 -6.29 0.97
CA TYR A 90 2.76 -6.42 1.68
C TYR A 90 2.46 -7.87 2.13
N ALA A 91 1.53 -7.98 3.08
CA ALA A 91 1.04 -9.24 3.64
C ALA A 91 -0.11 -9.89 2.86
N ASN A 92 -0.45 -9.34 1.68
CA ASN A 92 -1.39 -9.91 0.71
C ASN A 92 -2.83 -10.18 1.17
N THR A 93 -3.31 -9.48 2.20
CA THR A 93 -4.73 -9.42 2.57
C THR A 93 -5.50 -8.43 1.70
N LEU A 94 -6.71 -8.82 1.29
CA LEU A 94 -7.48 -8.15 0.24
C LEU A 94 -8.96 -8.05 0.62
N TYR A 95 -9.23 -7.34 1.71
CA TYR A 95 -10.57 -7.02 2.18
C TYR A 95 -11.22 -5.87 1.39
N GLU A 96 -12.53 -5.92 1.24
CA GLU A 96 -13.32 -4.76 0.81
C GLU A 96 -13.56 -3.81 2.00
N PRO A 97 -13.66 -2.49 1.74
CA PRO A 97 -13.90 -1.51 2.79
C PRO A 97 -15.22 -1.71 3.56
N LEU A 98 -15.23 -1.27 4.81
CA LEU A 98 -16.45 -1.26 5.62
C LEU A 98 -17.46 -0.20 5.15
N GLY A 99 -18.70 -0.31 5.60
CA GLY A 99 -19.80 0.62 5.26
C GLY A 99 -19.46 2.12 5.36
N PRO A 100 -18.82 2.59 6.45
CA PRO A 100 -18.47 4.00 6.62
C PRO A 100 -17.61 4.59 5.49
N PHE A 101 -16.78 3.79 4.82
CA PHE A 101 -15.96 4.26 3.69
C PHE A 101 -16.82 4.83 2.55
N TYR A 102 -17.90 4.13 2.19
CA TYR A 102 -18.77 4.51 1.08
C TYR A 102 -19.70 5.67 1.42
N ALA A 103 -20.08 5.79 2.70
CA ALA A 103 -20.98 6.82 3.21
C ALA A 103 -20.25 8.08 3.71
N ASP A 104 -18.91 8.14 3.62
CA ASP A 104 -18.11 9.25 4.13
C ASP A 104 -18.54 10.59 3.49
N PRO A 105 -18.88 11.62 4.30
CA PRO A 105 -19.36 12.91 3.81
C PRO A 105 -18.41 13.65 2.87
N GLN A 106 -17.13 13.29 2.81
CA GLN A 106 -16.15 13.92 1.94
C GLN A 106 -16.42 13.63 0.45
N TRP A 107 -17.12 12.54 0.13
CA TRP A 107 -17.31 12.12 -1.26
C TRP A 107 -18.63 11.40 -1.56
N ALA A 108 -19.41 10.96 -0.56
CA ALA A 108 -20.63 10.18 -0.76
C ALA A 108 -21.70 10.88 -1.61
N HIS A 109 -21.70 12.21 -1.69
CA HIS A 109 -22.64 13.00 -2.49
C HIS A 109 -22.32 13.00 -4.00
N ILE A 110 -21.16 12.48 -4.41
CA ILE A 110 -20.74 12.47 -5.82
C ILE A 110 -21.47 11.37 -6.60
N THR A 111 -21.56 10.17 -6.02
CA THR A 111 -22.23 8.98 -6.59
C THR A 111 -22.39 7.92 -5.50
N ASP A 112 -23.20 6.89 -5.76
CA ASP A 112 -23.18 5.68 -4.94
C ASP A 112 -21.87 4.92 -5.17
N TRP A 113 -20.91 5.10 -4.26
CA TRP A 113 -19.59 4.49 -4.39
C TRP A 113 -19.57 2.99 -4.17
N ARG A 114 -20.56 2.44 -3.44
CA ARG A 114 -20.64 1.00 -3.23
C ARG A 114 -21.00 0.34 -4.55
N ASP A 115 -22.07 0.82 -5.18
CA ASP A 115 -22.52 0.32 -6.48
C ASP A 115 -21.50 0.61 -7.59
N GLU A 116 -20.93 1.82 -7.61
CA GLU A 116 -19.95 2.22 -8.63
C GLU A 116 -18.66 1.40 -8.57
N LEU A 117 -18.17 1.01 -7.37
CA LEU A 117 -16.91 0.26 -7.23
C LEU A 117 -17.08 -1.25 -7.24
N ALA A 118 -18.26 -1.79 -6.94
CA ALA A 118 -18.53 -3.24 -6.88
C ALA A 118 -17.98 -4.04 -8.08
N PRO A 119 -18.25 -3.67 -9.35
CA PRO A 119 -17.72 -4.43 -10.50
C PRO A 119 -16.19 -4.37 -10.60
N HIS A 120 -15.58 -3.28 -10.13
CA HIS A 120 -14.13 -3.12 -10.16
C HIS A 120 -13.45 -3.85 -8.99
N PHE A 121 -14.13 -4.00 -7.85
CA PHE A 121 -13.71 -4.92 -6.79
C PHE A 121 -13.74 -6.36 -7.27
N ASP A 122 -14.78 -6.79 -7.99
CA ASP A 122 -14.81 -8.13 -8.61
C ASP A 122 -13.61 -8.34 -9.56
N GLN A 123 -13.42 -7.44 -10.52
CA GLN A 123 -12.30 -7.54 -11.46
C GLN A 123 -10.94 -7.56 -10.74
N ALA A 124 -10.74 -6.70 -9.74
CA ALA A 124 -9.52 -6.66 -8.94
C ALA A 124 -9.29 -7.96 -8.16
N LYS A 125 -10.33 -8.54 -7.55
CA LYS A 125 -10.23 -9.83 -6.84
C LYS A 125 -9.80 -10.96 -7.77
N ARG A 126 -10.37 -11.03 -8.98
CA ARG A 126 -10.01 -12.06 -9.98
C ARG A 126 -8.58 -11.89 -10.50
N MET A 127 -8.16 -10.66 -10.81
CA MET A 127 -6.79 -10.36 -11.26
C MET A 127 -5.73 -10.59 -10.17
N LEU A 128 -6.05 -10.26 -8.91
CA LEU A 128 -5.15 -10.50 -7.77
C LEU A 128 -5.21 -11.94 -7.27
N GLY A 129 -6.09 -12.79 -7.81
CA GLY A 129 -6.22 -14.19 -7.43
C GLY A 129 -6.63 -14.36 -5.97
N VAL A 130 -7.60 -13.57 -5.52
CA VAL A 130 -8.08 -13.60 -4.13
C VAL A 130 -8.75 -14.93 -3.82
N VAL A 131 -8.25 -15.60 -2.79
CA VAL A 131 -8.80 -16.83 -2.23
C VAL A 131 -8.85 -16.73 -0.71
N THR A 132 -9.74 -17.46 -0.06
CA THR A 132 -9.72 -17.58 1.40
C THR A 132 -8.54 -18.45 1.84
N TYR A 133 -7.80 -18.03 2.88
CA TYR A 133 -6.72 -18.85 3.44
C TYR A 133 -7.25 -20.24 3.85
N PRO A 134 -6.68 -21.35 3.33
CA PRO A 134 -7.25 -22.68 3.53
C PRO A 134 -6.79 -23.38 4.82
N GLY A 135 -5.79 -22.83 5.50
CA GLY A 135 -5.14 -23.46 6.65
C GLY A 135 -5.59 -22.90 8.00
N PHE A 136 -4.97 -23.42 9.05
CA PHE A 136 -5.05 -22.90 10.41
C PHE A 136 -3.67 -23.00 11.05
N THR A 137 -3.20 -21.92 11.66
CA THR A 137 -1.84 -21.76 12.17
C THR A 137 -1.84 -21.56 13.69
N PRO A 138 -0.70 -21.71 14.38
CA PRO A 138 -0.61 -21.40 15.80
C PRO A 138 -1.02 -19.96 16.15
N SER A 139 -0.82 -19.00 15.24
CA SER A 139 -1.28 -17.63 15.45
C SER A 139 -2.81 -17.51 15.40
N ASP A 140 -3.48 -18.38 14.63
CA ASP A 140 -4.94 -18.42 14.53
C ASP A 140 -5.57 -18.97 15.81
N ASP A 141 -4.96 -19.97 16.44
CA ASP A 141 -5.35 -20.48 17.76
C ASP A 141 -5.34 -19.36 18.81
N VAL A 142 -4.27 -18.55 18.82
CA VAL A 142 -4.17 -17.39 19.72
C VAL A 142 -5.27 -16.36 19.43
N MET A 143 -5.50 -16.02 18.16
CA MET A 143 -6.52 -15.02 17.79
C MET A 143 -7.94 -15.51 18.09
N GLN A 144 -8.23 -16.79 17.87
CA GLN A 144 -9.53 -17.38 18.19
C GLN A 144 -9.79 -17.35 19.70
N GLN A 145 -8.82 -17.77 20.52
CA GLN A 145 -8.96 -17.71 21.98
C GLN A 145 -9.16 -16.28 22.51
N VAL A 146 -8.49 -15.29 21.91
CA VAL A 146 -8.75 -13.88 22.25
C VAL A 146 -10.17 -13.46 21.87
N ALA A 147 -10.65 -13.83 20.68
CA ALA A 147 -12.01 -13.53 20.24
C ALA A 147 -13.07 -14.21 21.15
N ASP A 148 -12.82 -15.45 21.57
CA ASP A 148 -13.66 -16.20 22.51
C ASP A 148 -13.75 -15.48 23.86
N GLU A 149 -12.61 -15.05 24.43
CA GLU A 149 -12.58 -14.33 25.71
C GLU A 149 -13.22 -12.94 25.66
N LEU A 150 -13.25 -12.33 24.48
CA LEU A 150 -13.94 -11.05 24.24
C LEU A 150 -15.43 -11.24 23.92
N GLY A 151 -15.89 -12.49 23.73
CA GLY A 151 -17.28 -12.78 23.38
C GLY A 151 -17.65 -12.43 21.94
N VAL A 152 -16.67 -12.40 21.03
CA VAL A 152 -16.84 -12.02 19.60
C VAL A 152 -16.33 -13.11 18.66
N ALA A 153 -16.39 -14.37 19.10
CA ALA A 153 -15.94 -15.55 18.36
C ALA A 153 -16.59 -15.69 16.97
N ASP A 154 -17.81 -15.20 16.81
CA ASP A 154 -18.58 -15.19 15.57
C ASP A 154 -17.98 -14.27 14.49
N THR A 155 -17.13 -13.32 14.89
CA THR A 155 -16.41 -12.41 13.96
C THR A 155 -15.06 -12.96 13.50
N PHE A 156 -14.56 -14.03 14.14
CA PHE A 156 -13.29 -14.64 13.79
C PHE A 156 -13.43 -15.47 12.51
N GLY A 157 -12.49 -15.29 11.57
CA GLY A 157 -12.48 -16.06 10.34
C GLY A 157 -11.17 -15.98 9.56
N PRO A 158 -10.99 -16.87 8.57
CA PRO A 158 -9.82 -16.88 7.70
C PRO A 158 -9.81 -15.63 6.78
N THR A 159 -8.62 -15.16 6.42
CA THR A 159 -8.48 -13.95 5.60
C THR A 159 -8.56 -14.21 4.09
N PRO A 160 -9.08 -13.27 3.29
CA PRO A 160 -8.94 -13.25 1.84
C PRO A 160 -7.52 -12.83 1.46
N VAL A 161 -6.81 -13.69 0.73
CA VAL A 161 -5.39 -13.52 0.38
C VAL A 161 -5.11 -13.71 -1.10
N GLY A 162 -4.14 -12.94 -1.63
CA GLY A 162 -3.64 -13.07 -3.01
C GLY A 162 -2.46 -14.04 -3.12
N VAL A 163 -2.72 -15.34 -2.96
CA VAL A 163 -1.70 -16.41 -2.95
C VAL A 163 -2.17 -17.61 -3.76
N PHE A 164 -1.27 -18.14 -4.59
CA PHE A 164 -1.48 -19.43 -5.23
C PHE A 164 -1.02 -20.56 -4.30
N PHE A 165 -1.97 -21.33 -3.76
CA PHE A 165 -1.65 -22.44 -2.85
C PHE A 165 -1.14 -23.68 -3.59
N GLY A 166 -1.84 -24.16 -4.63
CA GLY A 166 -1.38 -25.26 -5.49
C GLY A 166 -0.85 -26.49 -4.74
N GLU A 167 -0.04 -27.30 -5.42
CA GLU A 167 0.81 -28.30 -4.76
C GLU A 167 2.06 -27.60 -4.18
N PRO A 168 2.32 -27.67 -2.86
CA PRO A 168 3.37 -26.89 -2.22
C PRO A 168 4.76 -27.07 -2.84
N GLY A 169 5.34 -25.98 -3.34
CA GLY A 169 6.68 -25.94 -3.95
C GLY A 169 6.73 -26.40 -5.41
N GLU A 170 5.71 -27.11 -5.88
CA GLU A 170 5.65 -27.66 -7.23
C GLU A 170 5.29 -26.59 -8.25
N PRO A 171 5.93 -26.62 -9.45
CA PRO A 171 5.64 -25.67 -10.50
C PRO A 171 4.31 -25.99 -11.19
N ALA A 172 3.48 -24.98 -11.43
CA ALA A 172 2.20 -25.09 -12.11
C ALA A 172 2.00 -23.96 -13.14
N ASP A 173 1.05 -24.17 -14.06
CA ASP A 173 0.60 -23.09 -14.93
C ASP A 173 -0.17 -22.05 -14.11
N ASP A 174 -0.16 -20.81 -14.58
CA ASP A 174 -0.94 -19.75 -13.95
C ASP A 174 -2.44 -20.07 -14.07
N PRO A 175 -3.18 -20.17 -12.95
CA PRO A 175 -4.59 -20.55 -12.99
C PRO A 175 -5.52 -19.38 -13.31
N TYR A 176 -5.02 -18.14 -13.38
CA TYR A 176 -5.84 -16.94 -13.40
C TYR A 176 -6.01 -16.38 -14.82
N PHE A 177 -4.98 -16.47 -15.66
CA PHE A 177 -4.88 -15.71 -16.92
C PHE A 177 -4.97 -16.56 -18.20
N GLY A 178 -5.45 -17.80 -18.12
CA GLY A 178 -5.72 -18.62 -19.31
C GLY A 178 -4.50 -18.85 -20.21
N GLY A 179 -3.32 -19.05 -19.62
CA GLY A 179 -2.06 -19.22 -20.35
C GLY A 179 -1.32 -17.93 -20.70
N ALA A 180 -1.92 -16.75 -20.49
CA ALA A 180 -1.22 -15.47 -20.65
C ALA A 180 -0.33 -15.11 -19.44
N GLY A 181 -0.48 -15.82 -18.32
CA GLY A 181 0.24 -15.59 -17.07
C GLY A 181 1.61 -16.30 -17.00
N PRO A 182 2.47 -15.91 -16.06
CA PRO A 182 3.76 -16.58 -15.84
C PRO A 182 3.58 -17.91 -15.10
N ARG A 183 4.46 -18.88 -15.33
CA ARG A 183 4.53 -20.10 -14.49
C ARG A 183 4.63 -19.74 -13.00
N ARG A 184 3.89 -20.49 -12.17
CA ARG A 184 3.76 -20.29 -10.72
C ARG A 184 4.30 -21.49 -9.95
N HIS A 185 4.44 -21.36 -8.64
CA HIS A 185 4.70 -22.48 -7.73
C HIS A 185 3.73 -22.41 -6.56
N GLY A 186 3.29 -23.57 -6.08
CA GLY A 186 2.42 -23.65 -4.90
C GLY A 186 3.09 -23.11 -3.64
N CYS A 187 2.29 -22.47 -2.79
CA CYS A 187 2.73 -21.88 -1.54
C CYS A 187 3.23 -22.94 -0.57
N VAL A 188 4.44 -22.73 -0.04
CA VAL A 188 5.03 -23.56 1.03
C VAL A 188 4.84 -22.97 2.43
N GLU A 189 4.00 -21.94 2.56
CA GLU A 189 3.61 -21.35 3.85
C GLU A 189 4.79 -20.91 4.74
N CYS A 190 5.79 -20.28 4.12
CA CYS A 190 7.06 -19.91 4.76
C CYS A 190 7.06 -18.59 5.55
N GLY A 191 5.95 -17.84 5.58
CA GLY A 191 5.87 -16.53 6.25
C GLY A 191 6.69 -15.40 5.59
N GLU A 192 7.43 -15.67 4.52
CA GLU A 192 8.34 -14.71 3.87
C GLU A 192 7.61 -13.59 3.09
N CYS A 193 6.27 -13.51 3.12
CA CYS A 193 5.49 -12.59 2.26
C CYS A 193 5.99 -11.15 2.36
N MET A 194 6.28 -10.63 3.57
CA MET A 194 6.72 -9.24 3.75
C MET A 194 8.22 -9.00 3.57
N THR A 195 9.02 -10.08 3.51
CA THR A 195 10.43 -10.01 3.09
C THR A 195 10.58 -10.20 1.56
N GLY A 196 9.48 -10.45 0.86
CA GLY A 196 9.47 -10.75 -0.58
C GLY A 196 9.37 -12.24 -0.81
N CYS A 197 8.28 -12.68 -1.44
CA CYS A 197 8.04 -14.11 -1.70
C CYS A 197 9.01 -14.65 -2.76
N ARG A 198 10.01 -15.40 -2.30
CA ARG A 198 11.02 -16.09 -3.14
C ARG A 198 10.54 -17.40 -3.77
N ARG A 199 9.28 -17.76 -3.52
CA ARG A 199 8.69 -19.06 -3.84
C ARG A 199 7.69 -18.98 -5.00
N ASN A 200 7.61 -17.86 -5.71
CA ASN A 200 6.66 -17.61 -6.79
C ASN A 200 5.14 -17.67 -6.41
N ALA A 201 4.79 -18.07 -5.19
CA ALA A 201 3.40 -18.28 -4.78
C ALA A 201 2.58 -16.99 -4.57
N LYS A 202 3.15 -15.94 -3.98
CA LYS A 202 2.45 -14.67 -3.74
C LYS A 202 2.13 -13.97 -5.07
N ASN A 203 0.87 -13.62 -5.32
CA ASN A 203 0.43 -13.03 -6.58
C ASN A 203 0.75 -11.53 -6.68
N THR A 204 2.05 -11.23 -6.71
CA THR A 204 2.61 -9.88 -6.82
C THR A 204 2.34 -9.25 -8.18
N LEU A 205 2.48 -7.92 -8.27
CA LEU A 205 2.19 -7.19 -9.51
C LEU A 205 3.07 -7.61 -10.70
N VAL A 206 4.30 -8.04 -10.44
CA VAL A 206 5.22 -8.63 -11.43
C VAL A 206 4.84 -10.04 -11.89
N LYS A 207 3.72 -10.58 -11.40
CA LYS A 207 3.14 -11.87 -11.77
C LYS A 207 1.70 -11.77 -12.28
N ASN A 208 1.12 -10.57 -12.28
CA ASN A 208 -0.23 -10.30 -12.81
C ASN A 208 -0.24 -9.04 -13.69
N TYR A 209 -0.90 -7.94 -13.29
CA TYR A 209 -1.05 -6.70 -14.05
C TYR A 209 0.22 -6.23 -14.76
N LEU A 210 1.34 -6.10 -14.03
CA LEU A 210 2.56 -5.57 -14.63
C LEU A 210 3.22 -6.57 -15.56
N TYR A 211 3.16 -7.86 -15.23
CA TYR A 211 3.62 -8.92 -16.13
C TYR A 211 2.87 -8.88 -17.46
N LEU A 212 1.54 -8.88 -17.40
CA LEU A 212 0.66 -8.83 -18.57
C LEU A 212 0.85 -7.54 -19.37
N ALA A 213 1.04 -6.41 -18.70
CA ALA A 213 1.33 -5.13 -19.35
C ALA A 213 2.64 -5.19 -20.16
N GLU A 214 3.70 -5.77 -19.59
CA GLU A 214 4.98 -5.94 -20.29
C GLU A 214 4.87 -6.92 -21.46
N GLN A 215 4.15 -8.03 -21.30
CA GLN A 215 3.88 -8.98 -22.40
C GLN A 215 3.11 -8.31 -23.55
N ALA A 216 2.24 -7.34 -23.23
CA ALA A 216 1.47 -6.58 -24.20
C ALA A 216 2.21 -5.35 -24.78
N GLY A 217 3.44 -5.09 -24.34
CA GLY A 217 4.30 -4.03 -24.90
C GLY A 217 4.48 -2.76 -24.05
N ALA A 218 4.01 -2.73 -22.80
CA ALA A 218 4.41 -1.68 -21.86
C ALA A 218 5.90 -1.80 -21.51
N HIS A 219 6.60 -0.68 -21.36
CA HIS A 219 8.02 -0.67 -21.01
C HIS A 219 8.25 -0.17 -19.58
N VAL A 220 8.89 -0.98 -18.73
CA VAL A 220 9.23 -0.60 -17.35
C VAL A 220 10.70 -0.20 -17.24
N TYR A 221 10.96 0.98 -16.70
CA TYR A 221 12.28 1.56 -16.46
C TYR A 221 12.60 1.56 -14.96
N PRO A 222 13.26 0.49 -14.43
CA PRO A 222 13.67 0.44 -13.03
C PRO A 222 14.78 1.45 -12.72
N LEU A 223 15.02 1.70 -11.42
CA LEU A 223 16.04 2.63 -10.92
C LEU A 223 15.95 4.04 -11.51
N THR A 224 14.74 4.48 -11.84
CA THR A 224 14.44 5.77 -12.48
C THR A 224 13.53 6.59 -11.58
N THR A 225 14.13 7.46 -10.76
CA THR A 225 13.39 8.34 -9.85
C THR A 225 12.91 9.58 -10.61
N VAL A 226 11.59 9.79 -10.69
CA VAL A 226 11.03 11.04 -11.18
C VAL A 226 11.25 12.17 -10.17
N THR A 227 11.65 13.33 -10.67
CA THR A 227 11.98 14.51 -9.87
C THR A 227 11.05 15.69 -10.11
N GLY A 228 10.40 15.74 -11.28
CA GLY A 228 9.38 16.74 -11.63
C GLY A 228 8.69 16.42 -12.96
N VAL A 229 7.50 16.99 -13.12
CA VAL A 229 6.66 16.92 -14.31
C VAL A 229 6.32 18.37 -14.70
N HIS A 230 6.62 18.76 -15.94
CA HIS A 230 6.46 20.13 -16.42
C HIS A 230 5.54 20.15 -17.64
N PRO A 231 4.50 21.01 -17.67
CA PRO A 231 3.67 21.15 -18.86
C PRO A 231 4.48 21.68 -20.03
N LEU A 232 4.19 21.17 -21.23
CA LEU A 232 4.77 21.64 -22.49
C LEU A 232 3.86 22.71 -23.12
N ARG A 233 4.44 23.59 -23.95
CA ARG A 233 3.71 24.70 -24.60
C ARG A 233 2.60 24.20 -25.53
N ASP A 234 2.88 23.12 -26.25
CA ASP A 234 1.99 22.57 -27.28
C ASP A 234 1.13 21.39 -26.77
N GLY A 235 0.97 21.29 -25.44
CA GLY A 235 0.27 20.19 -24.78
C GLY A 235 1.17 19.01 -24.40
N GLY A 236 0.71 18.20 -23.46
CA GLY A 236 1.50 17.13 -22.84
C GLY A 236 2.51 17.65 -21.82
N TYR A 237 3.43 16.77 -21.43
CA TYR A 237 4.34 16.98 -20.30
C TYR A 237 5.74 16.48 -20.60
N SER A 238 6.74 17.16 -20.01
CA SER A 238 8.08 16.61 -19.84
C SER A 238 8.25 16.06 -18.42
N VAL A 239 8.84 14.87 -18.31
CA VAL A 239 9.06 14.14 -17.05
C VAL A 239 10.56 14.04 -16.80
N ARG A 240 11.04 14.78 -15.81
CA ARG A 240 12.46 14.83 -15.43
C ARG A 240 12.80 13.72 -14.46
N THR A 241 13.83 12.96 -14.75
CA THR A 241 14.26 11.83 -13.93
C THR A 241 15.66 12.03 -13.35
N ARG A 242 16.05 11.14 -12.45
CA ARG A 242 17.43 10.87 -12.05
C ARG A 242 17.55 9.37 -11.83
N ARG A 243 18.72 8.80 -12.17
CA ARG A 243 19.06 7.45 -11.72
C ARG A 243 19.05 7.35 -10.20
N THR A 244 18.41 6.30 -9.69
CA THR A 244 18.34 6.00 -8.25
C THR A 244 19.69 5.54 -7.73
N ASP A 245 20.42 4.75 -8.52
CA ASP A 245 21.68 4.10 -8.18
C ASP A 245 22.95 4.90 -8.53
N GLY A 246 22.77 6.18 -8.91
CA GLY A 246 23.87 7.04 -9.33
C GLY A 246 23.63 8.47 -8.92
N LEU A 247 23.97 8.84 -7.68
CA LEU A 247 23.79 10.20 -7.12
C LEU A 247 24.44 11.31 -7.99
N ARG A 248 25.49 10.97 -8.76
CA ARG A 248 26.21 11.88 -9.68
C ARG A 248 25.87 11.69 -11.16
N ARG A 249 25.09 10.66 -11.52
CA ARG A 249 24.70 10.42 -12.93
C ARG A 249 23.55 11.35 -13.29
N ARG A 250 23.67 12.06 -14.43
CA ARG A 250 22.58 12.89 -14.98
C ARG A 250 21.40 11.97 -15.30
N GLY A 251 20.20 12.41 -14.96
CA GLY A 251 18.99 11.73 -15.39
C GLY A 251 18.55 12.18 -16.78
N GLU A 252 17.51 11.54 -17.27
CA GLU A 252 16.91 11.79 -18.58
C GLU A 252 15.63 12.61 -18.44
N THR A 253 15.23 13.27 -19.52
CA THR A 253 13.94 13.94 -19.61
C THR A 253 13.14 13.24 -20.69
N TRP A 254 11.96 12.76 -20.33
CA TRP A 254 11.03 12.06 -21.20
C TRP A 254 9.86 12.98 -21.52
N THR A 255 9.11 12.68 -22.57
CA THR A 255 7.93 13.44 -22.97
C THR A 255 6.74 12.50 -23.16
N ALA A 256 5.56 12.95 -22.73
CA ALA A 256 4.32 12.19 -22.89
C ALA A 256 3.11 13.09 -23.07
N SER A 257 2.09 12.56 -23.75
CA SER A 257 0.81 13.27 -23.89
C SER A 257 0.05 13.34 -22.57
N GLN A 258 0.10 12.26 -21.78
CA GLN A 258 -0.51 12.16 -20.46
C GLN A 258 0.43 11.52 -19.45
N VAL A 259 0.26 11.85 -18.17
CA VAL A 259 1.08 11.32 -17.08
C VAL A 259 0.19 10.86 -15.93
N VAL A 260 0.44 9.64 -15.46
CA VAL A 260 -0.26 9.02 -14.34
C VAL A 260 0.67 8.98 -13.13
N LEU A 261 0.30 9.64 -12.04
CA LEU A 261 1.02 9.61 -10.76
C LEU A 261 0.55 8.42 -9.93
N ALA A 262 1.45 7.46 -9.73
CA ALA A 262 1.22 6.23 -8.97
C ALA A 262 2.41 5.91 -8.03
N ALA A 263 3.06 6.94 -7.49
CA ALA A 263 4.34 6.88 -6.82
C ALA A 263 4.25 6.53 -5.31
N SER A 264 3.20 5.80 -4.89
CA SER A 264 2.70 5.68 -3.51
C SER A 264 2.09 6.98 -2.97
N ALA A 265 1.21 6.89 -1.97
CA ALA A 265 0.55 8.07 -1.42
C ALA A 265 1.55 9.16 -0.99
N LEU A 266 2.60 8.76 -0.25
CA LEU A 266 3.65 9.69 0.19
C LEU A 266 4.51 10.21 -0.98
N GLY A 267 4.87 9.36 -1.95
CA GLY A 267 5.70 9.77 -3.08
C GLY A 267 4.97 10.72 -4.04
N THR A 268 3.69 10.46 -4.32
CA THR A 268 2.83 11.33 -5.13
C THR A 268 2.62 12.68 -4.45
N GLN A 269 2.32 12.70 -3.15
CA GLN A 269 2.23 13.95 -2.40
C GLN A 269 3.56 14.72 -2.39
N ARG A 270 4.71 14.05 -2.20
CA ARG A 270 6.05 14.69 -2.27
C ARG A 270 6.31 15.35 -3.63
N LEU A 271 5.90 14.71 -4.72
CA LEU A 271 6.01 15.25 -6.08
C LEU A 271 5.08 16.45 -6.27
N LEU A 272 3.78 16.29 -5.98
CA LEU A 272 2.78 17.34 -6.18
C LEU A 272 3.08 18.60 -5.35
N HIS A 273 3.44 18.44 -4.07
CA HIS A 273 3.81 19.58 -3.24
C HIS A 273 5.02 20.30 -3.80
N ARG A 274 6.07 19.56 -4.18
CA ARG A 274 7.28 20.16 -4.78
C ARG A 274 6.95 20.94 -6.04
N MET A 275 6.15 20.39 -6.94
CA MET A 275 5.81 21.00 -8.22
C MET A 275 4.90 22.23 -8.05
N ARG A 276 3.93 22.18 -7.14
CA ARG A 276 3.10 23.33 -6.77
C ARG A 276 3.94 24.45 -6.17
N ASP A 277 4.76 24.11 -5.18
CA ASP A 277 5.58 25.06 -4.43
C ASP A 277 6.67 25.72 -5.26
N ALA A 278 7.16 25.02 -6.30
CA ALA A 278 8.11 25.55 -7.27
C ALA A 278 7.43 26.35 -8.41
N GLY A 279 6.10 26.46 -8.40
CA GLY A 279 5.33 27.13 -9.46
C GLY A 279 5.28 26.36 -10.79
N THR A 280 5.73 25.10 -10.82
CA THR A 280 5.67 24.26 -12.02
C THR A 280 4.24 23.80 -12.32
N LEU A 281 3.48 23.45 -11.27
CA LEU A 281 2.06 23.11 -11.35
C LEU A 281 1.27 24.05 -10.41
N PRO A 282 1.15 25.34 -10.73
CA PRO A 282 0.65 26.34 -9.79
C PRO A 282 -0.84 26.18 -9.44
N HIS A 283 -1.62 25.52 -10.30
CA HIS A 283 -3.05 25.32 -10.12
C HIS A 283 -3.44 24.03 -9.38
N VAL A 284 -2.46 23.31 -8.82
CA VAL A 284 -2.78 22.16 -7.95
C VAL A 284 -3.59 22.65 -6.76
N SER A 285 -4.72 21.98 -6.50
CA SER A 285 -5.68 22.35 -5.46
C SER A 285 -5.02 22.63 -4.10
N GLN A 286 -5.59 23.59 -3.36
CA GLN A 286 -5.23 23.88 -1.98
C GLN A 286 -5.61 22.74 -1.01
N ARG A 287 -6.44 21.78 -1.46
CA ARG A 287 -6.75 20.55 -0.75
C ARG A 287 -5.59 19.55 -0.70
N LEU A 288 -4.52 19.77 -1.48
CA LEU A 288 -3.35 18.89 -1.48
C LEU A 288 -2.78 18.71 -0.06
N GLY A 289 -2.74 17.46 0.36
CA GLY A 289 -2.26 16.99 1.66
C GLY A 289 -3.34 16.83 2.72
N ILE A 290 -4.54 17.39 2.52
CA ILE A 290 -5.68 17.24 3.43
C ILE A 290 -6.29 15.84 3.28
N LEU A 291 -6.88 15.31 4.36
CA LEU A 291 -7.42 13.94 4.45
C LEU A 291 -6.36 12.85 4.20
N THR A 292 -5.11 13.13 4.58
CA THR A 292 -4.10 12.07 4.64
C THR A 292 -4.35 11.23 5.87
N ARG A 293 -4.29 9.90 5.77
CA ARG A 293 -4.64 8.99 6.87
C ARG A 293 -3.56 7.93 7.06
N THR A 294 -3.45 7.47 8.30
CA THR A 294 -2.59 6.35 8.73
C THR A 294 -3.42 5.09 9.02
N ASN A 295 -4.65 5.05 8.49
CA ASN A 295 -5.65 3.99 8.71
C ASN A 295 -5.94 3.69 10.19
N SER A 296 -5.68 4.66 11.08
CA SER A 296 -5.75 4.54 12.55
C SER A 296 -5.05 3.30 13.10
N GLU A 297 -3.85 3.04 12.61
CA GLU A 297 -3.11 1.81 12.93
C GLU A 297 -2.35 1.83 14.25
N SER A 298 -2.37 0.67 14.92
CA SER A 298 -1.34 0.31 15.88
C SER A 298 -0.74 -1.06 15.51
N LEU A 299 0.59 -1.13 15.56
CA LEU A 299 1.37 -2.34 15.34
C LEU A 299 2.00 -2.73 16.67
N LEU A 300 1.40 -3.72 17.32
CA LEU A 300 1.80 -4.25 18.63
C LEU A 300 2.13 -5.74 18.48
N GLY A 301 2.63 -6.38 19.52
CA GLY A 301 2.90 -7.82 19.44
C GLY A 301 2.89 -8.54 20.77
N ALA A 302 2.93 -9.87 20.67
CA ALA A 302 3.12 -10.79 21.78
C ALA A 302 4.29 -11.72 21.44
N ILE A 303 5.25 -11.83 22.37
CA ILE A 303 6.51 -12.56 22.16
C ILE A 303 6.59 -13.73 23.14
N ALA A 304 6.57 -14.96 22.63
CA ALA A 304 6.70 -16.18 23.43
C ALA A 304 8.09 -16.26 24.09
N LYS A 305 8.18 -16.90 25.27
CA LYS A 305 9.44 -17.04 26.03
C LYS A 305 10.52 -17.85 25.29
N GLY A 306 10.11 -18.80 24.47
CA GLY A 306 11.01 -19.64 23.68
C GLY A 306 10.33 -20.12 22.38
N PRO A 307 11.08 -20.76 21.47
CA PRO A 307 10.59 -21.14 20.14
C PRO A 307 9.92 -22.53 20.12
N SER A 308 9.25 -22.94 21.21
CA SER A 308 8.60 -24.26 21.28
C SER A 308 7.41 -24.38 20.32
N VAL A 309 6.76 -23.25 20.04
CA VAL A 309 5.74 -23.09 18.99
C VAL A 309 6.33 -22.15 17.94
N ASP A 310 6.28 -22.54 16.67
CA ASP A 310 6.76 -21.73 15.56
C ASP A 310 5.62 -20.90 14.97
N TYR A 311 5.56 -19.62 15.37
CA TYR A 311 4.58 -18.64 14.89
C TYR A 311 4.93 -18.07 13.50
N SER A 312 6.06 -18.45 12.89
CA SER A 312 6.44 -18.00 11.55
C SER A 312 5.77 -18.80 10.42
N ARG A 313 5.11 -19.93 10.74
CA ARG A 313 4.42 -20.79 9.77
C ARG A 313 3.11 -20.14 9.27
N GLY A 314 2.86 -20.30 7.98
CA GLY A 314 1.69 -19.77 7.28
C GLY A 314 2.06 -18.73 6.23
N VAL A 315 1.06 -18.11 5.62
CA VAL A 315 1.25 -16.82 4.95
C VAL A 315 1.33 -15.71 6.01
N ALA A 316 1.68 -14.47 5.63
CA ALA A 316 1.91 -13.40 6.62
C ALA A 316 0.71 -13.14 7.55
N ILE A 317 -0.52 -13.21 7.00
CA ILE A 317 -1.78 -13.04 7.73
C ILE A 317 -2.75 -14.13 7.29
N THR A 318 -3.34 -14.84 8.25
CA THR A 318 -4.10 -16.08 8.03
C THR A 318 -5.55 -16.01 8.52
N SER A 319 -5.81 -15.20 9.55
CA SER A 319 -7.14 -14.96 10.11
C SER A 319 -7.33 -13.50 10.48
N SER A 320 -8.54 -13.15 10.88
CA SER A 320 -8.83 -11.87 11.51
C SER A 320 -10.09 -11.96 12.37
N PHE A 321 -10.33 -10.97 13.22
CA PHE A 321 -11.59 -10.81 13.94
C PHE A 321 -11.90 -9.32 14.18
N HIS A 322 -13.14 -9.03 14.60
CA HIS A 322 -13.63 -7.69 14.88
C HIS A 322 -14.05 -7.58 16.35
N PRO A 323 -13.27 -6.89 17.21
CA PRO A 323 -13.65 -6.65 18.61
C PRO A 323 -14.92 -5.79 18.73
N ASP A 324 -15.16 -4.93 17.75
CA ASP A 324 -16.29 -4.02 17.64
C ASP A 324 -16.53 -3.65 16.17
N GLU A 325 -17.55 -2.84 15.88
CA GLU A 325 -17.93 -2.42 14.53
C GLU A 325 -16.91 -1.51 13.81
N HIS A 326 -15.88 -1.03 14.52
CA HIS A 326 -14.92 -0.07 14.00
C HIS A 326 -13.50 -0.60 13.95
N THR A 327 -13.20 -1.69 14.65
CA THR A 327 -11.86 -2.22 14.86
C THR A 327 -11.69 -3.55 14.14
N HIS A 328 -10.57 -3.72 13.44
CA HIS A 328 -10.20 -4.94 12.73
C HIS A 328 -8.80 -5.37 13.15
N ILE A 329 -8.64 -6.66 13.50
CA ILE A 329 -7.38 -7.19 14.03
C ILE A 329 -6.91 -8.39 13.21
N GLU A 330 -5.63 -8.35 12.81
CA GLU A 330 -4.98 -9.38 12.01
C GLU A 330 -3.66 -9.87 12.68
N PRO A 331 -3.40 -11.19 12.78
CA PRO A 331 -2.12 -11.73 13.19
C PRO A 331 -1.12 -11.65 12.04
N VAL A 332 -0.11 -10.81 12.20
CA VAL A 332 0.98 -10.61 11.25
C VAL A 332 2.22 -11.38 11.70
N ARG A 333 2.92 -12.02 10.76
CA ARG A 333 4.20 -12.70 11.00
C ARG A 333 5.23 -12.41 9.92
N TYR A 334 6.50 -12.61 10.28
CA TYR A 334 7.62 -12.64 9.35
C TYR A 334 8.15 -14.08 9.23
N GLY A 335 8.66 -14.41 8.05
CA GLY A 335 9.29 -15.72 7.80
C GLY A 335 10.55 -15.92 8.66
N ARG A 336 10.85 -17.20 8.91
CA ARG A 336 11.99 -17.63 9.72
C ARG A 336 13.29 -16.91 9.34
N GLY A 337 13.97 -16.32 10.33
CA GLY A 337 15.26 -15.66 10.17
C GLY A 337 15.19 -14.19 9.78
N SER A 338 14.00 -13.63 9.52
CA SER A 338 13.79 -12.19 9.29
C SER A 338 13.72 -11.39 10.60
N ASN A 339 14.71 -11.60 11.47
CA ASN A 339 14.71 -11.10 12.85
C ASN A 339 15.22 -9.65 13.00
N LEU A 340 15.65 -8.99 11.92
CA LEU A 340 16.02 -7.57 11.98
C LEU A 340 14.85 -6.70 12.43
N MET A 341 13.64 -7.15 12.11
CA MET A 341 12.39 -6.48 12.46
C MET A 341 12.16 -6.36 13.98
N ALA A 342 12.84 -7.18 14.80
CA ALA A 342 12.85 -7.03 16.26
C ALA A 342 13.41 -5.67 16.73
N LEU A 343 14.13 -4.93 15.88
CA LEU A 343 14.59 -3.58 16.19
C LEU A 343 13.49 -2.51 16.09
N LEU A 344 12.31 -2.85 15.54
CA LEU A 344 11.17 -1.94 15.46
C LEU A 344 10.20 -2.07 16.66
N GLN A 345 10.47 -3.01 17.58
CA GLN A 345 9.65 -3.23 18.76
C GLN A 345 10.34 -2.79 20.06
N THR A 346 9.54 -2.63 21.11
CA THR A 346 9.97 -2.34 22.46
C THR A 346 8.92 -2.84 23.46
N VAL A 347 9.13 -2.62 24.76
CA VAL A 347 8.16 -3.00 25.80
C VAL A 347 6.82 -2.30 25.60
N LEU A 348 5.70 -2.98 25.91
CA LEU A 348 4.37 -2.37 25.82
C LEU A 348 4.32 -1.12 26.72
N THR A 349 3.89 0.03 26.17
CA THR A 349 3.86 1.31 26.88
C THR A 349 2.47 1.94 26.81
N ASP A 350 1.74 1.95 27.91
CA ASP A 350 0.40 2.55 27.96
C ASP A 350 0.39 4.07 27.77
N GLY A 351 -0.74 4.57 27.28
CA GLY A 351 -0.99 5.98 27.01
C GLY A 351 -1.96 6.68 27.96
N ASP A 352 -2.53 5.99 28.96
CA ASP A 352 -3.54 6.49 29.90
C ASP A 352 -2.97 7.21 31.13
N GLY A 353 -1.66 7.11 31.36
CA GLY A 353 -1.00 7.73 32.51
C GLY A 353 -0.82 9.25 32.39
N PRO A 354 -0.74 9.98 33.53
CA PRO A 354 -0.55 11.44 33.54
C PRO A 354 0.87 11.89 33.14
N ALA A 355 1.82 10.96 33.03
CA ALA A 355 3.20 11.24 32.66
C ALA A 355 3.41 11.12 31.14
N PRO A 356 4.37 11.86 30.56
CA PRO A 356 4.78 11.63 29.17
C PRO A 356 5.15 10.16 28.92
N ARG A 357 4.69 9.59 27.80
CA ARG A 357 4.84 8.15 27.48
C ARG A 357 6.29 7.66 27.52
N TRP A 358 7.27 8.48 27.16
CA TRP A 358 8.68 8.11 27.26
C TRP A 358 9.13 7.82 28.71
N ARG A 359 8.50 8.42 29.73
CA ARG A 359 8.76 8.11 31.15
C ARG A 359 8.13 6.79 31.56
N THR A 360 6.90 6.53 31.10
CA THR A 360 6.24 5.23 31.29
C THR A 360 7.08 4.12 30.65
N TRP A 361 7.55 4.34 29.42
CA TRP A 361 8.43 3.42 28.71
C TRP A 361 9.74 3.12 29.47
N LEU A 362 10.45 4.14 29.97
CA LEU A 362 11.67 3.92 30.77
C LEU A 362 11.39 3.12 32.05
N ARG A 363 10.24 3.36 32.69
CA ARG A 363 9.80 2.57 33.84
C ARG A 363 9.54 1.12 33.44
N GLU A 364 8.81 0.88 32.36
CA GLU A 364 8.51 -0.46 31.86
C GLU A 364 9.78 -1.21 31.44
N LEU A 365 10.74 -0.54 30.80
CA LEU A 365 12.06 -1.11 30.50
C LEU A 365 12.80 -1.55 31.77
N TRP A 366 12.71 -0.76 32.83
CA TRP A 366 13.34 -1.08 34.11
C TRP A 366 12.63 -2.22 34.85
N VAL A 367 11.30 -2.19 34.88
CA VAL A 367 10.45 -3.23 35.50
C VAL A 367 10.68 -4.56 34.79
N GLN A 368 10.66 -4.56 33.46
CA GLN A 368 10.81 -5.74 32.61
C GLN A 368 12.27 -6.02 32.21
N ARG A 369 13.26 -5.45 32.91
CA ARG A 369 14.69 -5.59 32.55
C ARG A 369 15.18 -7.04 32.48
N SER A 370 14.54 -7.96 33.22
CA SER A 370 14.80 -9.40 33.14
C SER A 370 14.37 -9.99 31.81
N ASP A 371 13.34 -9.46 31.17
CA ASP A 371 12.72 -9.97 29.94
C ASP A 371 13.02 -9.11 28.72
N VAL A 372 13.56 -7.91 28.88
CA VAL A 372 13.83 -6.97 27.77
C VAL A 372 14.74 -7.57 26.69
N HIS A 373 15.69 -8.43 27.08
CA HIS A 373 16.55 -9.13 26.12
C HIS A 373 15.77 -10.04 25.16
N ARG A 374 14.57 -10.51 25.57
CA ARG A 374 13.66 -11.32 24.75
C ARG A 374 12.92 -10.46 23.72
N VAL A 375 12.65 -9.19 24.05
CA VAL A 375 12.09 -8.18 23.15
C VAL A 375 13.11 -7.78 22.08
N PHE A 376 14.40 -8.05 22.26
CA PHE A 376 15.42 -7.76 21.24
C PHE A 376 16.15 -9.04 20.78
N ASP A 377 15.47 -10.20 20.79
CA ASP A 377 16.07 -11.45 20.32
C ASP A 377 16.24 -11.50 18.80
N MET A 378 17.40 -11.08 18.34
CA MET A 378 17.74 -11.10 16.90
C MET A 378 17.96 -12.52 16.32
N ARG A 379 17.80 -13.60 17.09
CA ARG A 379 18.01 -14.99 16.64
C ARG A 379 16.73 -15.74 16.31
N HIS A 380 15.68 -15.63 17.13
CA HIS A 380 14.44 -16.41 16.97
C HIS A 380 13.17 -15.57 17.06
N TRP A 381 13.27 -14.25 16.86
CA TRP A 381 12.13 -13.35 17.01
C TRP A 381 10.96 -13.71 16.10
N SER A 382 11.21 -14.04 14.83
CA SER A 382 10.17 -14.38 13.85
C SER A 382 9.36 -15.60 14.25
N GLU A 383 10.02 -16.61 14.84
CA GLU A 383 9.42 -17.86 15.27
C GLU A 383 8.61 -17.70 16.56
N ARG A 384 8.89 -16.65 17.35
CA ARG A 384 8.34 -16.45 18.69
C ARG A 384 7.27 -15.37 18.77
N THR A 385 7.07 -14.60 17.71
CA THR A 385 6.29 -13.35 17.77
C THR A 385 5.04 -13.43 16.91
N VAL A 386 3.91 -13.04 17.50
CA VAL A 386 2.69 -12.71 16.76
C VAL A 386 2.47 -11.20 16.87
N ILE A 387 2.50 -10.51 15.73
CA ILE A 387 2.19 -9.07 15.66
C ILE A 387 0.67 -8.94 15.53
N ALA A 388 0.06 -8.04 16.28
CA ALA A 388 -1.31 -7.61 16.07
C ALA A 388 -1.29 -6.34 15.22
N LEU A 389 -1.75 -6.44 13.98
CA LEU A 389 -2.12 -5.28 13.18
C LEU A 389 -3.54 -4.90 13.58
N VAL A 390 -3.69 -3.75 14.21
CA VAL A 390 -4.99 -3.19 14.61
C VAL A 390 -5.28 -1.99 13.73
N MET A 391 -6.43 -1.99 13.07
CA MET A 391 -6.90 -0.92 12.20
C MET A 391 -8.27 -0.44 12.70
N GLN A 392 -8.53 0.87 12.59
CA GLN A 392 -9.85 1.42 12.93
C GLN A 392 -10.44 2.29 11.82
N ALA A 393 -11.74 2.12 11.54
CA ALA A 393 -12.51 2.91 10.59
C ALA A 393 -12.97 4.27 11.17
N LEU A 394 -12.11 4.93 11.95
CA LEU A 394 -12.42 6.25 12.54
C LEU A 394 -12.29 7.36 11.50
N ASP A 395 -13.15 8.38 11.59
CA ASP A 395 -12.97 9.61 10.82
C ASP A 395 -11.94 10.53 11.50
N ASN A 396 -10.67 10.24 11.21
CA ASN A 396 -9.54 11.06 11.57
C ASN A 396 -8.60 11.22 10.37
N SER A 397 -7.78 12.26 10.41
CA SER A 397 -6.77 12.50 9.39
C SER A 397 -5.67 13.42 9.89
N ILE A 398 -4.55 13.38 9.19
CA ILE A 398 -3.50 14.40 9.22
C ILE A 398 -3.58 15.24 7.95
N THR A 399 -3.02 16.44 8.03
CA THR A 399 -2.72 17.26 6.86
C THR A 399 -1.22 17.25 6.62
N THR A 400 -0.81 16.75 5.45
CA THR A 400 0.57 16.91 5.00
C THR A 400 0.76 18.27 4.35
N TYR A 401 1.92 18.86 4.56
CA TYR A 401 2.27 20.13 3.96
C TYR A 401 3.79 20.28 3.95
N THR A 402 4.28 21.25 3.20
CA THR A 402 5.71 21.55 3.19
C THR A 402 6.05 22.69 4.14
N ARG A 403 7.13 22.54 4.89
CA ARG A 403 7.74 23.61 5.68
C ARG A 403 9.09 23.99 5.10
N ARG A 404 9.36 25.29 4.97
CA ARG A 404 10.67 25.81 4.57
C ARG A 404 11.62 25.77 5.77
N SER A 405 12.79 25.18 5.60
CA SER A 405 13.85 25.23 6.59
C SER A 405 14.40 26.67 6.67
N PRO A 406 14.45 27.31 7.86
CA PRO A 406 15.01 28.65 8.01
C PRO A 406 16.49 28.71 7.62
N TRP A 407 17.25 27.65 7.95
CA TRP A 407 18.69 27.57 7.71
C TRP A 407 19.09 27.23 6.28
N SER A 408 18.42 26.24 5.65
CA SER A 408 18.82 25.76 4.32
C SER A 408 17.96 26.29 3.18
N GLY A 409 16.86 26.99 3.49
CA GLY A 409 15.87 27.41 2.50
C GLY A 409 15.11 26.28 1.81
N ARG A 410 15.51 25.01 2.00
CA ARG A 410 14.89 23.83 1.38
C ARG A 410 13.53 23.55 2.03
N ARG A 411 12.53 23.22 1.22
CA ARG A 411 11.23 22.74 1.70
C ARG A 411 11.28 21.24 1.97
N ARG A 412 10.70 20.80 3.08
CA ARG A 412 10.50 19.38 3.41
C ARG A 412 9.04 19.12 3.70
N LEU A 413 8.55 17.96 3.28
CA LEU A 413 7.21 17.50 3.65
C LEU A 413 7.18 17.18 5.15
N THR A 414 6.10 17.58 5.80
CA THR A 414 5.81 17.36 7.22
C THR A 414 4.30 17.20 7.40
N SER A 415 3.84 17.01 8.63
CA SER A 415 2.44 16.77 8.96
C SER A 415 2.00 17.59 10.17
N ARG A 416 0.67 17.70 10.31
CA ARG A 416 -0.04 18.26 11.47
C ARG A 416 -1.41 17.60 11.57
N GLN A 417 -2.09 17.78 12.70
CA GLN A 417 -3.48 17.37 12.87
C GLN A 417 -4.36 17.88 11.71
N GLY A 418 -5.22 16.99 11.20
CA GLY A 418 -6.16 17.25 10.12
C GLY A 418 -7.61 17.34 10.59
N HIS A 419 -8.51 16.88 9.74
CA HIS A 419 -9.94 16.77 10.02
C HIS A 419 -10.23 15.64 11.01
N GLY A 420 -11.31 15.80 11.78
CA GLY A 420 -11.78 14.80 12.73
C GLY A 420 -10.99 14.77 14.03
N ALA A 421 -11.11 13.66 14.75
CA ALA A 421 -10.39 13.43 15.99
C ALA A 421 -8.87 13.33 15.73
N PRO A 422 -8.02 13.58 16.74
CA PRO A 422 -6.61 13.24 16.64
C PRO A 422 -6.42 11.77 16.27
N ASN A 423 -5.45 11.50 15.39
CA ASN A 423 -5.06 10.11 15.14
C ASN A 423 -4.65 9.49 16.49
N PRO A 424 -5.20 8.30 16.83
CA PRO A 424 -4.90 7.69 18.10
C PRO A 424 -3.41 7.41 18.18
N THR A 425 -2.76 7.94 19.22
CA THR A 425 -1.37 7.57 19.53
C THR A 425 -1.34 6.32 20.40
N TRP A 426 -2.47 5.94 20.98
CA TRP A 426 -2.68 4.78 21.84
C TRP A 426 -4.11 4.26 21.63
N ILE A 427 -4.25 2.93 21.50
CA ILE A 427 -5.54 2.26 21.32
C ILE A 427 -5.72 1.26 22.47
N PRO A 428 -6.61 1.53 23.45
CA PRO A 428 -6.80 0.67 24.62
C PRO A 428 -7.14 -0.78 24.25
N GLN A 429 -8.01 -0.96 23.27
CA GLN A 429 -8.45 -2.27 22.77
C GLN A 429 -7.27 -3.05 22.19
N ALA A 430 -6.37 -2.39 21.46
CA ALA A 430 -5.16 -3.03 20.93
C ALA A 430 -4.25 -3.52 22.07
N HIS A 431 -4.12 -2.73 23.14
CA HIS A 431 -3.34 -3.10 24.32
C HIS A 431 -3.95 -4.28 25.09
N ASP A 432 -5.27 -4.30 25.27
CA ASP A 432 -5.97 -5.44 25.90
C ASP A 432 -5.75 -6.72 25.10
N VAL A 433 -5.93 -6.66 23.78
CA VAL A 433 -5.72 -7.80 22.87
C VAL A 433 -4.30 -8.34 22.98
N VAL A 434 -3.25 -7.51 22.87
CA VAL A 434 -1.88 -8.02 22.94
C VAL A 434 -1.49 -8.53 24.33
N ARG A 435 -2.10 -8.03 25.41
CA ARG A 435 -1.94 -8.61 26.75
C ARG A 435 -2.55 -10.00 26.83
N ARG A 436 -3.75 -10.21 26.27
CA ARG A 436 -4.39 -11.53 26.20
C ARG A 436 -3.58 -12.48 25.35
N MET A 437 -3.14 -12.05 24.17
CA MET A 437 -2.22 -12.82 23.32
C MET A 437 -0.96 -13.22 24.09
N ALA A 438 -0.31 -12.28 24.78
CA ALA A 438 0.88 -12.55 25.57
C ALA A 438 0.62 -13.57 26.70
N ARG A 439 -0.53 -13.50 27.38
CA ARG A 439 -0.93 -14.49 28.38
C ARG A 439 -1.12 -15.88 27.75
N ILE A 440 -1.84 -15.97 26.63
CA ILE A 440 -2.14 -17.22 25.93
C ILE A 440 -0.85 -17.91 25.47
N ILE A 441 0.09 -17.17 24.88
CA ILE A 441 1.37 -17.72 24.42
C ILE A 441 2.40 -17.93 25.56
N GLY A 442 2.04 -17.57 26.80
CA GLY A 442 2.95 -17.60 27.95
C GLY A 442 4.16 -16.67 27.82
N GLY A 443 3.98 -15.54 27.14
CA GLY A 443 5.01 -14.60 26.70
C GLY A 443 4.92 -13.19 27.29
N THR A 444 5.48 -12.22 26.56
CA THR A 444 5.55 -10.81 26.95
C THR A 444 4.90 -9.93 25.86
N PRO A 445 4.04 -8.96 26.22
CA PRO A 445 3.49 -8.02 25.25
C PRO A 445 4.54 -6.97 24.85
N ALA A 446 4.47 -6.51 23.61
CA ALA A 446 5.38 -5.55 23.01
C ALA A 446 4.62 -4.44 22.26
N SER A 447 5.22 -3.26 22.20
CA SER A 447 4.81 -2.15 21.35
C SER A 447 5.84 -1.85 20.27
N ASN A 448 5.57 -0.91 19.36
CA ASN A 448 6.57 -0.44 18.41
C ASN A 448 7.41 0.73 18.98
N VAL A 449 8.61 0.92 18.44
CA VAL A 449 9.59 1.93 18.93
C VAL A 449 9.12 3.39 18.80
N GLY A 450 8.07 3.66 18.02
CA GLY A 450 7.50 4.99 17.87
C GLY A 450 6.47 5.35 18.95
N GLU A 451 5.80 4.36 19.54
CA GLU A 451 4.75 4.54 20.56
C GLU A 451 5.20 5.39 21.77
N PRO A 452 6.38 5.16 22.40
CA PRO A 452 6.83 5.97 23.53
C PRO A 452 6.95 7.47 23.24
N PHE A 453 7.02 7.84 21.96
CA PHE A 453 7.18 9.22 21.50
C PHE A 453 5.93 9.79 20.82
N ASN A 454 4.78 9.09 20.90
CA ASN A 454 3.55 9.45 20.21
C ASN A 454 3.71 9.52 18.68
N VAL A 455 4.55 8.64 18.13
CA VAL A 455 4.78 8.51 16.69
C VAL A 455 4.28 7.13 16.25
N PRO A 456 2.99 6.94 15.96
CA PRO A 456 2.47 5.66 15.50
C PRO A 456 3.18 5.18 14.22
N MET A 457 3.30 3.87 14.08
CA MET A 457 3.83 3.22 12.89
C MET A 457 2.67 2.67 12.05
N THR A 458 2.67 2.97 10.75
CA THR A 458 1.61 2.55 9.82
C THR A 458 2.21 1.90 8.57
N ALA A 459 1.55 0.85 8.10
CA ALA A 459 1.81 0.24 6.79
C ALA A 459 0.85 0.80 5.72
N HIS A 460 -0.25 1.44 6.13
CA HIS A 460 -1.30 1.92 5.25
C HIS A 460 -1.45 3.44 5.30
N PHE A 461 -0.47 4.13 4.70
CA PHE A 461 -0.53 5.57 4.48
C PHE A 461 -1.32 5.89 3.20
N ILE A 462 -2.44 6.60 3.33
CA ILE A 462 -3.41 6.86 2.25
C ILE A 462 -3.89 8.31 2.23
N GLY A 463 -4.57 8.73 1.16
CA GLY A 463 -5.14 10.06 1.01
C GLY A 463 -4.13 11.17 0.70
N GLY A 464 -4.57 12.42 0.81
CA GLY A 464 -3.77 13.61 0.52
C GLY A 464 -3.84 14.11 -0.94
N ALA A 465 -4.37 13.33 -1.87
CA ALA A 465 -4.76 13.77 -3.22
C ALA A 465 -6.17 13.27 -3.55
N THR A 466 -7.10 13.49 -2.62
CA THR A 466 -8.43 12.86 -2.62
C THR A 466 -9.33 13.32 -3.77
N ILE A 467 -10.30 12.47 -4.11
CA ILE A 467 -11.39 12.77 -5.03
C ILE A 467 -12.29 13.85 -4.41
N GLY A 468 -12.80 14.75 -5.24
CA GLY A 468 -13.86 15.69 -4.88
C GLY A 468 -14.64 16.15 -6.12
N ASP A 469 -15.80 16.77 -5.89
CA ASP A 469 -16.66 17.32 -6.96
C ASP A 469 -16.15 18.65 -7.56
N SER A 470 -15.11 19.23 -6.96
CA SER A 470 -14.51 20.49 -7.40
C SER A 470 -13.07 20.63 -6.87
N PRO A 471 -12.26 21.56 -7.43
CA PRO A 471 -10.95 21.87 -6.86
C PRO A 471 -11.00 22.43 -5.44
N ARG A 472 -12.17 22.80 -4.90
CA ARG A 472 -12.32 23.28 -3.51
C ARG A 472 -12.50 22.14 -2.51
N THR A 473 -12.99 20.98 -2.95
CA THR A 473 -13.33 19.83 -2.11
C THR A 473 -12.36 18.67 -2.30
N GLY A 474 -11.74 18.54 -3.48
CA GLY A 474 -10.72 17.54 -3.78
C GLY A 474 -9.51 18.07 -4.53
N VAL A 475 -8.55 17.18 -4.77
CA VAL A 475 -7.34 17.42 -5.58
C VAL A 475 -7.53 16.88 -7.00
N ILE A 476 -8.22 15.75 -7.11
CA ILE A 476 -8.59 15.12 -8.37
C ILE A 476 -10.12 15.04 -8.50
N ASP A 477 -10.60 14.97 -9.72
CA ASP A 477 -12.02 14.72 -9.98
C ASP A 477 -12.38 13.24 -9.79
N ALA A 478 -13.67 12.92 -9.91
CA ALA A 478 -14.18 11.56 -9.78
C ALA A 478 -13.72 10.60 -10.89
N TYR A 479 -13.02 11.07 -11.92
CA TYR A 479 -12.34 10.25 -12.93
C TYR A 479 -10.83 10.15 -12.66
N GLN A 480 -10.38 10.62 -11.49
CA GLN A 480 -9.00 10.66 -11.04
C GLN A 480 -8.07 11.57 -11.87
N ARG A 481 -8.64 12.60 -12.50
CA ARG A 481 -7.90 13.63 -13.25
C ARG A 481 -7.54 14.79 -12.31
N LEU A 482 -6.30 15.26 -12.36
CA LEU A 482 -5.82 16.34 -11.53
C LEU A 482 -6.46 17.67 -11.94
N TYR A 483 -7.14 18.34 -11.01
CA TYR A 483 -7.75 19.64 -11.28
C TYR A 483 -6.69 20.67 -11.72
N GLY A 484 -7.04 21.47 -12.73
CA GLY A 484 -6.20 22.55 -13.25
C GLY A 484 -5.06 22.10 -14.19
N HIS A 485 -4.86 20.78 -14.38
CA HIS A 485 -3.77 20.24 -15.20
C HIS A 485 -4.25 19.08 -16.09
N PRO A 486 -4.89 19.37 -17.25
CA PRO A 486 -5.39 18.35 -18.16
C PRO A 486 -4.29 17.36 -18.59
N GLY A 487 -4.59 16.07 -18.54
CA GLY A 487 -3.63 15.01 -18.86
C GLY A 487 -2.74 14.55 -17.70
N LEU A 488 -2.87 15.13 -16.49
CA LEU A 488 -2.32 14.56 -15.26
C LEU A 488 -3.39 13.80 -14.47
N HIS A 489 -3.01 12.66 -13.93
CA HIS A 489 -3.90 11.76 -13.18
C HIS A 489 -3.23 11.28 -11.90
N VAL A 490 -4.01 10.90 -10.90
CA VAL A 490 -3.50 10.30 -9.64
C VAL A 490 -4.26 9.01 -9.37
N VAL A 491 -3.54 7.88 -9.28
CA VAL A 491 -4.17 6.55 -9.24
C VAL A 491 -3.65 5.61 -8.15
N ASP A 492 -2.85 6.11 -7.22
CA ASP A 492 -2.38 5.33 -6.07
C ASP A 492 -3.19 5.63 -4.80
N GLY A 493 -2.71 5.11 -3.66
CA GLY A 493 -3.34 5.31 -2.36
C GLY A 493 -3.57 6.77 -1.94
N SER A 494 -2.96 7.77 -2.60
CA SER A 494 -3.28 9.18 -2.33
C SER A 494 -4.67 9.60 -2.82
N ALA A 495 -5.26 8.88 -3.77
CA ALA A 495 -6.62 9.11 -4.27
C ALA A 495 -7.72 8.64 -3.31
N ILE A 496 -7.39 7.75 -2.37
CA ILE A 496 -8.36 7.22 -1.39
C ILE A 496 -8.92 8.39 -0.55
N SER A 497 -10.24 8.54 -0.57
CA SER A 497 -10.91 9.74 -0.05
C SER A 497 -11.45 9.59 1.38
N ALA A 498 -11.66 8.35 1.82
CA ALA A 498 -12.23 8.00 3.11
C ALA A 498 -11.38 6.92 3.81
N ASN A 499 -11.53 6.79 5.14
CA ASN A 499 -10.84 5.72 5.88
C ASN A 499 -11.46 4.36 5.54
N LEU A 500 -10.63 3.34 5.37
CA LEU A 500 -11.06 2.01 4.91
C LEU A 500 -11.44 1.09 6.08
N GLY A 501 -10.68 1.20 7.18
CA GLY A 501 -10.75 0.23 8.29
C GLY A 501 -10.16 -1.14 7.96
N VAL A 502 -9.57 -1.30 6.77
CA VAL A 502 -9.01 -2.55 6.24
C VAL A 502 -7.80 -2.25 5.35
N ASN A 503 -7.11 -3.27 4.84
CA ASN A 503 -5.92 -3.12 4.01
C ASN A 503 -6.25 -2.43 2.64
N PRO A 504 -5.46 -1.45 2.18
CA PRO A 504 -5.82 -0.58 1.06
C PRO A 504 -5.58 -1.16 -0.33
N SER A 505 -4.81 -2.24 -0.46
CA SER A 505 -4.34 -2.75 -1.75
C SER A 505 -5.48 -3.10 -2.71
N LEU A 506 -6.56 -3.71 -2.22
CA LEU A 506 -7.71 -4.05 -3.05
C LEU A 506 -8.44 -2.79 -3.53
N THR A 507 -8.70 -1.84 -2.64
CA THR A 507 -9.37 -0.57 -2.97
C THR A 507 -8.58 0.28 -3.95
N ILE A 508 -7.25 0.36 -3.81
CA ILE A 508 -6.39 1.06 -4.78
C ILE A 508 -6.53 0.41 -6.16
N THR A 509 -6.51 -0.92 -6.22
CA THR A 509 -6.68 -1.67 -7.48
C THR A 509 -8.05 -1.41 -8.09
N ALA A 510 -9.12 -1.47 -7.30
CA ALA A 510 -10.49 -1.23 -7.76
C ALA A 510 -10.72 0.21 -8.26
N GLN A 511 -10.20 1.22 -7.55
CA GLN A 511 -10.26 2.61 -8.00
C GLN A 511 -9.47 2.81 -9.30
N ALA A 512 -8.29 2.20 -9.42
CA ALA A 512 -7.51 2.27 -10.66
C ALA A 512 -8.21 1.56 -11.83
N GLU A 513 -8.79 0.37 -11.61
CA GLU A 513 -9.58 -0.35 -12.62
C GLU A 513 -10.75 0.50 -13.11
N ARG A 514 -11.46 1.13 -12.17
CA ARG A 514 -12.52 2.07 -12.47
C ARG A 514 -12.02 3.23 -13.33
N ALA A 515 -11.02 3.97 -12.86
CA ALA A 515 -10.51 5.15 -13.58
C ALA A 515 -10.04 4.80 -15.00
N MET A 516 -9.38 3.66 -15.17
CA MET A 516 -8.90 3.20 -16.48
C MET A 516 -10.05 2.70 -17.36
N SER A 517 -11.09 2.05 -16.81
CA SER A 517 -12.25 1.61 -17.58
C SER A 517 -12.98 2.79 -18.26
N LEU A 518 -12.95 3.98 -17.64
CA LEU A 518 -13.58 5.21 -18.15
C LEU A 518 -12.67 5.99 -19.11
N TRP A 519 -11.44 5.53 -19.33
CA TRP A 519 -10.46 6.17 -20.22
C TRP A 519 -10.72 5.74 -21.68
N PRO A 520 -10.71 6.67 -22.66
CA PRO A 520 -10.95 6.32 -24.07
C PRO A 520 -9.90 5.38 -24.67
N ASN A 521 -10.21 4.67 -25.75
CA ASN A 521 -9.13 4.04 -26.50
C ASN A 521 -8.29 5.09 -27.24
N ARG A 522 -7.05 4.73 -27.58
CA ARG A 522 -6.20 5.60 -28.39
C ARG A 522 -6.88 5.93 -29.72
N GLY A 523 -7.03 7.22 -30.00
CA GLY A 523 -7.66 7.74 -31.22
C GLY A 523 -9.19 7.89 -31.15
N GLU A 524 -9.84 7.49 -30.06
CA GLU A 524 -11.27 7.70 -29.85
C GLU A 524 -11.56 8.98 -29.07
N ALA A 525 -12.80 9.46 -29.16
CA ALA A 525 -13.25 10.60 -28.37
C ALA A 525 -13.32 10.23 -26.88
N ASP A 526 -12.92 11.16 -26.01
CA ASP A 526 -13.03 10.98 -24.56
C ASP A 526 -14.50 11.06 -24.12
N PRO A 527 -15.11 9.98 -23.61
CA PRO A 527 -16.52 9.99 -23.20
C PRO A 527 -16.73 10.73 -21.87
N ARG A 528 -15.66 10.98 -21.12
CA ARG A 528 -15.73 11.70 -19.85
C ARG A 528 -16.07 13.17 -20.12
N PRO A 529 -16.94 13.80 -19.31
CA PRO A 529 -17.14 15.24 -19.34
C PRO A 529 -15.79 15.99 -19.22
N PRO A 530 -15.67 17.20 -19.79
CA PRO A 530 -14.47 18.02 -19.62
C PRO A 530 -14.05 18.17 -18.16
N LEU A 531 -12.74 18.27 -17.90
CA LEU A 531 -12.19 18.42 -16.55
C LEU A 531 -12.87 19.59 -15.80
N GLY A 532 -13.30 19.33 -14.56
CA GLY A 532 -13.99 20.33 -13.73
C GLY A 532 -15.52 20.39 -13.91
N ARG A 533 -16.10 19.62 -14.83
CA ARG A 533 -17.55 19.45 -14.90
C ARG A 533 -18.05 18.47 -13.83
N PRO A 534 -19.32 18.59 -13.39
CA PRO A 534 -19.92 17.63 -12.47
C PRO A 534 -19.75 16.20 -12.95
N TYR A 535 -19.57 15.28 -12.00
CA TYR A 535 -19.47 13.87 -12.30
C TYR A 535 -20.78 13.36 -12.92
N ARG A 536 -20.63 12.43 -13.86
CA ARG A 536 -21.74 11.73 -14.50
C ARG A 536 -21.31 10.28 -14.64
N ARG A 537 -22.13 9.34 -14.22
CA ARG A 537 -21.85 7.94 -14.50
C ARG A 537 -21.90 7.72 -16.02
N ILE A 538 -20.86 7.10 -16.57
CA ILE A 538 -20.75 6.81 -18.01
C ILE A 538 -20.46 5.32 -18.18
N ALA A 539 -20.78 4.78 -19.35
CA ALA A 539 -20.41 3.42 -19.70
C ALA A 539 -18.88 3.27 -19.72
N ALA A 540 -18.41 2.11 -19.27
CA ALA A 540 -17.02 1.74 -19.41
C ALA A 540 -16.66 1.58 -20.89
N VAL A 541 -15.43 1.95 -21.25
CA VAL A 541 -14.90 1.82 -22.61
C VAL A 541 -14.19 0.48 -22.72
N GLU A 542 -14.68 -0.39 -23.58
CA GLU A 542 -14.04 -1.66 -23.92
C GLU A 542 -12.65 -1.41 -24.56
N PRO A 543 -11.57 -2.05 -24.05
CA PRO A 543 -10.26 -1.89 -24.64
C PRO A 543 -10.18 -2.61 -26.00
N LYS A 544 -9.36 -2.07 -26.90
CA LYS A 544 -9.15 -2.64 -28.25
C LYS A 544 -8.50 -4.03 -28.24
N ASN A 545 -7.59 -4.26 -27.29
CA ASN A 545 -6.77 -5.46 -27.24
C ASN A 545 -6.73 -6.00 -25.80
N PRO A 546 -7.83 -6.57 -25.25
CA PRO A 546 -7.79 -7.21 -23.94
C PRO A 546 -6.77 -8.36 -23.95
N VAL A 547 -5.91 -8.41 -22.94
CA VAL A 547 -4.75 -9.35 -22.93
C VAL A 547 -5.11 -10.69 -22.32
N VAL A 548 -6.04 -10.72 -21.37
CA VAL A 548 -6.49 -11.95 -20.72
C VAL A 548 -7.61 -12.58 -21.56
N PRO A 549 -7.50 -13.87 -21.95
CA PRO A 549 -8.54 -14.57 -22.72
C PRO A 549 -9.92 -14.50 -22.06
N VAL A 550 -10.97 -14.45 -22.87
CA VAL A 550 -12.37 -14.22 -22.41
C VAL A 550 -12.93 -15.34 -21.52
N ASP A 551 -12.40 -16.56 -21.66
CA ASP A 551 -12.75 -17.75 -20.89
C ASP A 551 -11.92 -17.91 -19.61
N ALA A 552 -10.85 -17.12 -19.45
CA ALA A 552 -10.00 -17.19 -18.27
C ALA A 552 -10.70 -16.63 -17.02
N PRO A 553 -10.39 -17.13 -15.81
CA PRO A 553 -10.98 -16.62 -14.57
C PRO A 553 -10.84 -15.11 -14.39
N ALA A 554 -9.69 -14.54 -14.77
CA ALA A 554 -9.41 -13.11 -14.65
C ALA A 554 -9.75 -12.27 -15.90
N ALA A 555 -10.46 -12.83 -16.88
CA ALA A 555 -10.92 -12.12 -18.08
C ALA A 555 -11.51 -10.74 -17.72
N LEU A 556 -11.23 -9.72 -18.54
CA LEU A 556 -11.79 -8.39 -18.29
C LEU A 556 -13.32 -8.44 -18.40
N ARG A 557 -14.02 -8.04 -17.33
CA ARG A 557 -15.48 -7.87 -17.31
C ARG A 557 -15.78 -6.43 -16.97
N LEU A 558 -16.34 -5.73 -17.94
CA LEU A 558 -16.81 -4.36 -17.73
C LEU A 558 -18.24 -4.37 -17.17
N PRO A 559 -18.60 -3.38 -16.34
CA PRO A 559 -19.98 -3.21 -15.92
C PRO A 559 -20.86 -2.97 -17.15
N THR A 560 -21.99 -3.68 -17.18
CA THR A 560 -23.04 -3.55 -18.21
C THR A 560 -23.85 -2.28 -18.06
#